data_AF-A0A2N5AI18-F1
#
_entry.id   AF-A0A2N5AI18-F1
#
_cell.length_a   1.000
_cell.length_b   1.000
_cell.length_c   1.000
_cell.angle_alpha   90.00
_cell.angle_beta   90.00
_cell.angle_gamma   90.00
#
_symmetry.space_group_name_H-M   'P 1'
#
loop_
_entity.id
_entity.type
_entity.pdbx_description
1 polymer ?
#
loop_
_entity_poly.entity_id
_entity_poly.type
_entity_poly.pdbx_seq_one_letter_code
_entity_poly.pdbx_strand_id
1 'polypeptide(L)'
;MKGKYKAAIALVLVLVLLPLTLLLTLTHWVPTLAGIWLPVGTRISLQESPRLTRSALLIPDLRYLVGDCELARVTDTRLSRPSRWRLHIGQLDINSACLSKLPASEPTPGSPRTLAEWQSMLPYSWLTIDNLRLSPWEKWQGRLVMSLTPAQQDIGFAGKELSLQARLRGQALTVSQFSARLTDDQPPVKLVGTFHLPLVPDGLPVDGQMQGTFEFPQTAEWIDAELEWQHNRGQLLVTPRGEVEPILDLPWEITPERITISDGRWRTRYQNYPLSGRVALSVGNWQQGTEQMTVSGRLNVLTEGHAGKGNAVLNIGPGKLSMDNSDMPLRLTGEAKLGEMIFYAALPAQLSGSLVSPQL
;
A
#
# COMPACT_ATOMS: atom_id res chain seq x y z
N MET A 1 -0.96 -55.51 -46.01
CA MET A 1 -0.36 -55.26 -44.67
C MET A 1 0.60 -54.05 -44.60
N LYS A 2 1.23 -53.59 -45.69
CA LYS A 2 2.20 -52.45 -45.67
C LYS A 2 1.60 -51.05 -45.36
N GLY A 3 0.30 -50.83 -45.55
CA GLY A 3 -0.34 -49.52 -45.34
C GLY A 3 -0.61 -49.15 -43.88
N LYS A 4 -0.93 -50.13 -43.03
CA LYS A 4 -1.27 -49.89 -41.61
C LYS A 4 -0.05 -49.46 -40.78
N TYR A 5 1.12 -50.02 -41.07
CA TYR A 5 2.38 -49.63 -40.42
C TYR A 5 2.82 -48.21 -40.78
N LYS A 6 2.64 -47.79 -42.04
CA LYS A 6 2.93 -46.40 -42.46
C LYS A 6 2.02 -45.39 -41.76
N ALA A 7 0.73 -45.70 -41.61
CA ALA A 7 -0.22 -44.84 -40.89
C ALA A 7 0.11 -44.77 -39.38
N ALA A 8 0.47 -45.90 -38.75
CA ALA A 8 0.86 -45.93 -37.35
C ALA A 8 2.16 -45.14 -37.09
N ILE A 9 3.16 -45.28 -37.97
CA ILE A 9 4.41 -44.50 -37.89
C ILE A 9 4.13 -43.00 -38.08
N ALA A 10 3.32 -42.62 -39.07
CA ALA A 10 2.95 -41.22 -39.28
C ALA A 10 2.21 -40.63 -38.08
N LEU A 11 1.30 -41.39 -37.46
CA LEU A 11 0.58 -40.97 -36.26
C LEU A 11 1.55 -40.74 -35.08
N VAL A 12 2.46 -41.68 -34.82
CA VAL A 12 3.49 -41.53 -33.78
C VAL A 12 4.40 -40.34 -34.08
N LEU A 13 4.78 -40.15 -35.34
CA LEU A 13 5.62 -39.03 -35.76
C LEU A 13 4.93 -37.70 -35.48
N VAL A 14 3.64 -37.57 -35.81
CA VAL A 14 2.83 -36.39 -35.50
C VAL A 14 2.69 -36.22 -33.99
N LEU A 15 2.41 -37.29 -33.26
CA LEU A 15 2.24 -37.25 -31.81
C LEU A 15 3.52 -36.85 -31.05
N VAL A 16 4.69 -37.00 -31.68
CA VAL A 16 6.00 -36.57 -31.13
C VAL A 16 6.41 -35.20 -31.67
N LEU A 17 6.32 -34.97 -32.98
CA LEU A 17 6.77 -33.74 -33.62
C LEU A 17 5.87 -32.54 -33.32
N LEU A 18 4.56 -32.75 -33.19
CA LEU A 18 3.61 -31.68 -32.90
C LEU A 18 3.85 -31.07 -31.50
N PRO A 19 3.96 -31.85 -30.41
CA PRO A 19 4.34 -31.27 -29.11
C PRO A 19 5.77 -30.72 -29.10
N LEU A 20 6.71 -31.31 -29.85
CA LEU A 20 8.08 -30.79 -29.93
C LEU A 20 8.12 -29.41 -30.63
N THR A 21 7.39 -29.25 -31.72
CA THR A 21 7.27 -27.97 -32.45
C THR A 21 6.51 -26.93 -31.63
N LEU A 22 5.45 -27.32 -30.91
CA LEU A 22 4.79 -26.45 -29.93
C LEU A 22 5.74 -25.99 -28.82
N LEU A 23 6.57 -26.88 -28.28
CA LEU A 23 7.60 -26.56 -27.28
C LEU A 23 8.67 -25.61 -27.84
N LEU A 24 9.09 -25.80 -29.09
CA LEU A 24 10.11 -24.97 -29.73
C LEU A 24 9.59 -23.58 -30.14
N THR A 25 8.29 -23.43 -30.37
CA THR A 25 7.65 -22.17 -30.79
C THR A 25 6.94 -21.44 -29.65
N LEU A 26 7.18 -21.86 -28.41
CA LEU A 26 6.50 -21.40 -27.20
C LEU A 26 6.57 -19.88 -27.00
N THR A 27 7.69 -19.26 -27.40
CA THR A 27 7.85 -17.79 -27.38
C THR A 27 6.92 -17.03 -28.31
N HIS A 28 6.40 -17.65 -29.37
CA HIS A 28 5.56 -16.98 -30.35
C HIS A 28 4.06 -17.11 -30.07
N TRP A 29 3.61 -18.27 -29.57
CA TRP A 29 2.18 -18.51 -29.32
C TRP A 29 1.74 -18.26 -27.87
N VAL A 30 2.63 -18.39 -26.87
CA VAL A 30 2.26 -18.12 -25.47
C VAL A 30 1.87 -16.66 -25.26
N PRO A 31 2.60 -15.65 -25.78
CA PRO A 31 2.17 -14.25 -25.68
C PRO A 31 0.78 -13.98 -26.25
N THR A 32 0.46 -14.59 -27.39
CA THR A 32 -0.82 -14.39 -28.09
C THR A 32 -1.97 -15.09 -27.38
N LEU A 33 -1.78 -16.30 -26.86
CA LEU A 33 -2.80 -16.99 -26.06
C LEU A 33 -2.99 -16.37 -24.68
N ALA A 34 -1.90 -15.94 -24.03
CA ALA A 34 -1.98 -15.22 -22.76
C ALA A 34 -2.75 -13.91 -22.94
N GLY A 35 -2.61 -13.24 -24.08
CA GLY A 35 -3.36 -12.03 -24.44
C GLY A 35 -4.89 -12.14 -24.31
N ILE A 36 -5.46 -13.34 -24.41
CA ILE A 36 -6.92 -13.57 -24.22
C ILE A 36 -7.33 -13.37 -22.76
N TRP A 37 -6.44 -13.67 -21.82
CA TRP A 37 -6.67 -13.61 -20.38
C TRP A 37 -6.06 -12.37 -19.73
N LEU A 38 -5.31 -11.58 -20.50
CA LEU A 38 -4.67 -10.37 -20.04
C LEU A 38 -5.57 -9.15 -20.27
N PRO A 39 -5.48 -8.11 -19.43
CA PRO A 39 -6.20 -6.86 -19.67
C PRO A 39 -5.88 -6.26 -21.04
N VAL A 40 -6.87 -5.57 -21.63
CA VAL A 40 -6.71 -4.89 -22.91
C VAL A 40 -5.50 -3.94 -22.86
N GLY A 41 -4.72 -3.88 -23.94
CA GLY A 41 -3.53 -3.01 -24.02
C GLY A 41 -2.30 -3.53 -23.26
N THR A 42 -2.36 -4.74 -22.69
CA THR A 42 -1.22 -5.38 -22.03
C THR A 42 -0.70 -6.58 -22.82
N ARG A 43 0.60 -6.87 -22.72
CA ARG A 43 1.23 -7.99 -23.42
C ARG A 43 2.37 -8.58 -22.60
N ILE A 44 2.59 -9.88 -22.79
CA ILE A 44 3.77 -10.57 -22.27
C ILE A 44 4.78 -10.71 -23.40
N SER A 45 6.06 -10.53 -23.11
CA SER A 45 7.17 -10.78 -24.03
C SER A 45 8.18 -11.71 -23.39
N LEU A 46 8.60 -12.74 -24.14
CA LEU A 46 9.64 -13.69 -23.75
C LEU A 46 10.81 -13.52 -24.72
N GLN A 47 11.97 -13.09 -24.23
CA GLN A 47 13.18 -13.01 -25.07
C GLN A 47 13.78 -14.39 -25.31
N GLU A 48 13.78 -15.24 -24.27
CA GLU A 48 14.25 -16.61 -24.34
C GLU A 48 13.12 -17.62 -24.20
N SER A 49 13.26 -18.77 -24.87
CA SER A 49 12.28 -19.84 -24.77
C SER A 49 12.31 -20.49 -23.39
N PRO A 50 11.15 -20.69 -22.75
CA PRO A 50 11.07 -21.49 -21.54
C PRO A 50 11.62 -22.89 -21.76
N ARG A 51 12.38 -23.40 -20.80
CA ARG A 51 12.98 -24.74 -20.85
C ARG A 51 12.22 -25.66 -19.92
N LEU A 52 11.65 -26.73 -20.48
CA LEU A 52 11.03 -27.77 -19.69
C LEU A 52 12.08 -28.80 -19.27
N THR A 53 12.21 -29.00 -17.97
CA THR A 53 13.01 -30.10 -17.38
C THR A 53 12.09 -31.20 -16.88
N ARG A 54 12.64 -32.34 -16.46
CA ARG A 54 11.84 -33.47 -15.92
C ARG A 54 10.95 -33.09 -14.73
N SER A 55 11.29 -32.04 -13.97
CA SER A 55 10.60 -31.69 -12.72
C SER A 55 10.21 -30.22 -12.60
N ALA A 56 10.59 -29.37 -13.56
CA ALA A 56 10.35 -27.94 -13.50
C ALA A 56 10.30 -27.28 -14.90
N LEU A 57 9.50 -26.24 -15.02
CA LEU A 57 9.55 -25.27 -16.11
C LEU A 57 10.46 -24.11 -15.69
N LEU A 58 11.47 -23.81 -16.50
CA LEU A 58 12.39 -22.70 -16.30
C LEU A 58 12.04 -21.59 -17.31
N ILE A 59 11.83 -20.37 -16.83
CA ILE A 59 11.54 -19.19 -17.64
C ILE A 59 12.65 -18.17 -17.33
N PRO A 60 13.63 -17.98 -18.24
CA PRO A 60 14.80 -17.13 -17.97
C PRO A 60 14.45 -15.64 -17.83
N ASP A 61 13.63 -15.11 -18.74
CA ASP A 61 13.23 -13.71 -18.81
C ASP A 61 11.79 -13.61 -19.30
N LEU A 62 10.95 -12.92 -18.53
CA LEU A 62 9.56 -12.64 -18.83
C LEU A 62 9.28 -11.16 -18.59
N ARG A 63 8.79 -10.46 -19.61
CA ARG A 63 8.43 -9.04 -19.51
C ARG A 63 6.94 -8.88 -19.66
N TYR A 64 6.35 -8.00 -18.86
CA TYR A 64 4.96 -7.61 -18.92
C TYR A 64 4.88 -6.12 -19.24
N LEU A 65 4.24 -5.80 -20.37
CA LEU A 65 4.18 -4.44 -20.89
C LEU A 65 2.74 -3.96 -20.96
N VAL A 66 2.56 -2.66 -20.74
CA VAL A 66 1.33 -1.91 -20.98
C VAL A 66 1.60 -0.92 -22.11
N GLY A 67 1.09 -1.21 -23.31
CA GLY A 67 1.57 -0.60 -24.55
C GLY A 67 3.06 -0.85 -24.76
N ASP A 68 3.84 0.23 -24.70
CA ASP A 68 5.32 0.21 -24.80
C ASP A 68 6.02 0.40 -23.45
N CYS A 69 5.27 0.49 -22.34
CA CYS A 69 5.82 0.63 -21.00
C CYS A 69 6.06 -0.75 -20.38
N GLU A 70 7.31 -1.09 -20.08
CA GLU A 70 7.64 -2.32 -19.32
C GLU A 70 7.21 -2.13 -17.86
N LEU A 71 6.05 -2.71 -17.51
CA LEU A 71 5.45 -2.58 -16.18
C LEU A 71 6.07 -3.56 -15.18
N ALA A 72 6.38 -4.77 -15.63
CA ALA A 72 7.11 -5.72 -14.80
C ALA A 72 8.09 -6.57 -15.61
N ARG A 73 9.19 -6.94 -14.99
CA ARG A 73 10.17 -7.88 -15.52
C ARG A 73 10.48 -8.94 -14.48
N VAL A 74 10.39 -10.20 -14.91
CA VAL A 74 10.64 -11.36 -14.07
C VAL A 74 11.82 -12.12 -14.66
N THR A 75 12.85 -12.36 -13.85
CA THR A 75 14.03 -13.13 -14.29
C THR A 75 14.27 -14.33 -13.39
N ASP A 76 14.84 -15.37 -14.00
CA ASP A 76 15.20 -16.63 -13.33
C ASP A 76 14.01 -17.27 -12.60
N THR A 77 12.94 -17.47 -13.35
CA THR A 77 11.70 -18.04 -12.84
C THR A 77 11.72 -19.56 -12.98
N ARG A 78 11.35 -20.26 -11.91
CA ARG A 78 11.23 -21.71 -11.86
C ARG A 78 9.88 -22.11 -11.30
N LEU A 79 9.08 -22.76 -12.13
CA LEU A 79 7.81 -23.36 -11.72
C LEU A 79 7.99 -24.88 -11.61
N SER A 80 7.70 -25.45 -10.45
CA SER A 80 7.75 -26.90 -10.23
C SER A 80 6.56 -27.37 -9.42
N ARG A 81 6.24 -28.66 -9.50
CA ARG A 81 5.18 -29.26 -8.71
C ARG A 81 5.60 -30.64 -8.19
N PRO A 82 6.36 -30.69 -7.08
CA PRO A 82 6.53 -31.92 -6.33
C PRO A 82 5.19 -32.28 -5.64
N SER A 83 5.00 -31.95 -4.36
CA SER A 83 3.71 -32.14 -3.67
C SER A 83 2.75 -30.95 -3.81
N ARG A 84 3.29 -29.74 -3.88
CA ARG A 84 2.58 -28.46 -4.05
C ARG A 84 3.24 -27.65 -5.16
N TRP A 85 2.49 -26.73 -5.77
CA TRP A 85 3.09 -25.83 -6.75
C TRP A 85 4.13 -24.95 -6.07
N ARG A 86 5.30 -24.80 -6.70
CA ARG A 86 6.35 -23.90 -6.26
C ARG A 86 6.71 -22.98 -7.39
N LEU A 87 6.47 -21.69 -7.20
CA LEU A 87 6.93 -20.62 -8.07
C LEU A 87 8.09 -19.93 -7.37
N HIS A 88 9.27 -20.06 -7.92
CA HIS A 88 10.46 -19.36 -7.48
C HIS A 88 10.84 -18.32 -8.52
N ILE A 89 11.14 -17.11 -8.10
CA ILE A 89 11.53 -15.99 -8.95
C ILE A 89 12.82 -15.41 -8.37
N GLY A 90 13.89 -15.34 -9.17
CA GLY A 90 15.14 -14.71 -8.73
C GLY A 90 14.98 -13.20 -8.55
N GLN A 91 14.42 -12.52 -9.55
CA GLN A 91 14.17 -11.08 -9.47
C GLN A 91 12.84 -10.71 -10.12
N LEU A 92 12.09 -9.83 -9.47
CA LEU A 92 10.89 -9.18 -9.98
C LEU A 92 11.09 -7.67 -9.89
N ASP A 93 11.22 -7.01 -11.02
CA ASP A 93 11.22 -5.55 -11.12
C ASP A 93 9.82 -5.07 -11.51
N ILE A 94 9.26 -4.12 -10.77
CA ILE A 94 7.97 -3.49 -11.06
C ILE A 94 8.19 -2.00 -11.26
N ASN A 95 7.75 -1.46 -12.39
CA ASN A 95 7.81 -0.04 -12.70
C ASN A 95 6.49 0.64 -12.35
N SER A 96 6.48 1.35 -11.21
CA SER A 96 5.28 2.04 -10.73
C SER A 96 4.80 3.15 -11.68
N ALA A 97 5.70 3.78 -12.44
CA ALA A 97 5.34 4.82 -13.41
C ALA A 97 4.51 4.29 -14.59
N CYS A 98 4.52 2.97 -14.83
CA CYS A 98 3.69 2.35 -15.86
C CYS A 98 2.26 2.04 -15.38
N LEU A 99 1.99 2.04 -14.07
CA LEU A 99 0.66 1.68 -13.52
C LEU A 99 -0.44 2.61 -14.01
N SER A 100 -0.16 3.92 -14.15
CA SER A 100 -1.13 4.92 -14.64
C SER A 100 -1.55 4.72 -16.10
N LYS A 101 -0.81 3.89 -16.86
CA LYS A 101 -1.14 3.55 -18.25
C LYS A 101 -2.06 2.33 -18.35
N LEU A 102 -2.33 1.63 -17.25
CA LEU A 102 -3.32 0.56 -17.25
C LEU A 102 -4.69 1.17 -17.55
N PRO A 103 -5.43 0.64 -18.53
CA PRO A 103 -6.77 1.13 -18.80
C PRO A 103 -7.64 0.90 -17.57
N ALA A 104 -8.52 1.86 -17.28
CA ALA A 104 -9.61 1.61 -16.35
C ALA A 104 -10.42 0.43 -16.89
N SER A 105 -10.38 -0.70 -16.19
CA SER A 105 -11.12 -1.89 -16.59
C SER A 105 -12.61 -1.54 -16.56
N GLU A 106 -13.26 -1.47 -17.72
CA GLU A 106 -14.72 -1.46 -17.77
C GLU A 106 -15.22 -2.77 -17.13
N PRO A 107 -16.13 -2.71 -16.14
CA PRO A 107 -16.64 -3.91 -15.48
C PRO A 107 -17.27 -4.82 -16.52
N THR A 108 -16.61 -5.95 -16.80
CA THR A 108 -17.17 -6.97 -17.68
C THR A 108 -18.38 -7.58 -16.97
N PRO A 109 -19.53 -7.79 -17.65
CA PRO A 109 -20.69 -8.44 -17.03
C PRO A 109 -20.29 -9.80 -16.47
N GLY A 110 -20.25 -9.94 -15.14
CA GLY A 110 -19.83 -11.17 -14.45
C GLY A 110 -18.61 -11.10 -13.54
N SER A 111 -18.05 -9.94 -13.18
CA SER A 111 -17.06 -9.86 -12.08
C SER A 111 -17.01 -8.48 -11.40
N PRO A 112 -17.46 -8.42 -10.14
CA PRO A 112 -16.51 -8.27 -9.04
C PRO A 112 -16.46 -9.59 -8.29
N ARG A 113 -15.33 -10.30 -8.41
CA ARG A 113 -15.11 -11.52 -7.63
C ARG A 113 -14.88 -11.14 -6.19
N THR A 114 -15.61 -11.79 -5.29
CA THR A 114 -15.40 -11.60 -3.86
C THR A 114 -14.01 -12.10 -3.46
N LEU A 115 -13.49 -11.62 -2.33
CA LEU A 115 -12.24 -12.09 -1.76
C LEU A 115 -12.28 -13.61 -1.56
N ALA A 116 -13.41 -14.15 -1.10
CA ALA A 116 -13.60 -15.58 -0.92
C ALA A 116 -13.51 -16.36 -2.25
N GLU A 117 -14.08 -15.84 -3.33
CA GLU A 117 -13.96 -16.45 -4.66
C GLU A 117 -12.52 -16.43 -5.16
N TRP A 118 -11.80 -15.31 -4.99
CA TRP A 118 -10.38 -15.22 -5.30
C TRP A 118 -9.57 -16.24 -4.52
N GLN A 119 -9.79 -16.33 -3.22
CA GLN A 119 -9.13 -17.28 -2.35
C GLN A 119 -9.41 -18.72 -2.78
N SER A 120 -10.65 -19.06 -3.12
CA SER A 120 -11.04 -20.42 -3.53
C SER A 120 -10.29 -20.94 -4.77
N MET A 121 -9.82 -20.03 -5.63
CA MET A 121 -9.06 -20.37 -6.84
C MET A 121 -7.57 -20.53 -6.60
N LEU A 122 -7.05 -20.13 -5.43
CA LEU A 122 -5.63 -20.20 -5.15
C LEU A 122 -5.19 -21.67 -5.01
N PRO A 123 -4.24 -22.13 -5.84
CA PRO A 123 -3.72 -23.47 -5.68
C PRO A 123 -2.88 -23.56 -4.39
N TYR A 124 -2.80 -24.76 -3.82
CA TYR A 124 -1.82 -25.06 -2.77
C TYR A 124 -0.41 -24.81 -3.32
N SER A 125 0.18 -23.69 -2.93
CA SER A 125 1.39 -23.20 -3.56
C SER A 125 2.31 -22.43 -2.62
N TRP A 126 3.58 -22.43 -2.98
CA TRP A 126 4.61 -21.56 -2.39
C TRP A 126 5.12 -20.64 -3.47
N LEU A 127 5.17 -19.34 -3.16
CA LEU A 127 5.78 -18.32 -4.00
C LEU A 127 6.98 -17.75 -3.25
N THR A 128 8.13 -17.74 -3.90
CA THR A 128 9.34 -17.07 -3.40
C THR A 128 9.84 -16.12 -4.47
N ILE A 129 10.06 -14.87 -4.10
CA ILE A 129 10.73 -13.86 -4.91
C ILE A 129 11.95 -13.40 -4.12
N ASP A 130 13.15 -13.73 -4.59
CA ASP A 130 14.37 -13.43 -3.85
C ASP A 130 14.68 -11.93 -3.80
N ASN A 131 14.40 -11.22 -4.90
CA ASN A 131 14.58 -9.78 -4.99
C ASN A 131 13.38 -9.12 -5.69
N LEU A 132 12.46 -8.57 -4.89
CA LEU A 132 11.37 -7.72 -5.37
C LEU A 132 11.82 -6.26 -5.34
N ARG A 133 11.81 -5.60 -6.50
CA ARG A 133 12.19 -4.20 -6.67
C ARG A 133 11.03 -3.42 -7.26
N LEU A 134 10.75 -2.26 -6.68
CA LEU A 134 9.75 -1.33 -7.18
C LEU A 134 10.49 -0.06 -7.59
N SER A 135 10.51 0.31 -8.87
CA SER A 135 11.16 1.55 -9.32
C SER A 135 10.17 2.73 -9.29
N PRO A 136 10.62 3.94 -8.90
CA PRO A 136 11.98 4.33 -8.46
C PRO A 136 12.21 4.23 -6.93
N TRP A 137 11.62 3.22 -6.29
CA TRP A 137 11.57 3.02 -4.84
C TRP A 137 12.52 1.92 -4.37
N GLU A 138 13.73 1.86 -4.93
CA GLU A 138 14.69 0.76 -4.69
C GLU A 138 15.08 0.60 -3.21
N LYS A 139 14.93 1.68 -2.40
CA LYS A 139 15.11 1.65 -0.93
C LYS A 139 14.28 0.55 -0.26
N TRP A 140 13.10 0.24 -0.81
CA TRP A 140 12.13 -0.69 -0.22
C TRP A 140 12.23 -2.12 -0.76
N GLN A 141 13.29 -2.43 -1.52
CA GLN A 141 13.47 -3.77 -2.08
C GLN A 141 13.69 -4.84 -1.02
N GLY A 142 13.31 -6.08 -1.33
CA GLY A 142 13.46 -7.18 -0.40
C GLY A 142 12.96 -8.51 -0.95
N ARG A 143 13.04 -9.53 -0.11
CA ARG A 143 12.58 -10.88 -0.40
C ARG A 143 11.10 -11.03 -0.02
N LEU A 144 10.29 -11.55 -0.94
CA LEU A 144 8.89 -11.92 -0.69
C LEU A 144 8.74 -13.44 -0.65
N VAL A 145 8.05 -13.95 0.37
CA VAL A 145 7.68 -15.36 0.48
C VAL A 145 6.19 -15.43 0.80
N MET A 146 5.47 -16.28 0.08
CA MET A 146 4.05 -16.52 0.33
C MET A 146 3.74 -18.01 0.36
N SER A 147 2.87 -18.40 1.27
CA SER A 147 2.26 -19.73 1.31
C SER A 147 0.77 -19.56 1.08
N LEU A 148 0.29 -20.09 -0.04
CA LEU A 148 -1.08 -19.86 -0.51
C LEU A 148 -1.87 -21.16 -0.44
N THR A 149 -3.04 -21.08 0.18
CA THR A 149 -4.08 -22.11 0.16
C THR A 149 -5.44 -21.43 0.01
N PRO A 150 -6.50 -22.17 -0.37
CA PRO A 150 -7.84 -21.60 -0.43
C PRO A 150 -8.34 -20.99 0.88
N ALA A 151 -7.93 -21.55 2.02
CA ALA A 151 -8.41 -21.10 3.34
C ALA A 151 -7.49 -20.06 4.01
N GLN A 152 -6.21 -20.00 3.61
CA GLN A 152 -5.20 -19.19 4.28
C GLN A 152 -4.09 -18.76 3.32
N GLN A 153 -3.69 -17.49 3.43
CA GLN A 153 -2.52 -16.96 2.76
C GLN A 153 -1.57 -16.36 3.80
N ASP A 154 -0.36 -16.92 3.91
CA ASP A 154 0.72 -16.34 4.72
C ASP A 154 1.64 -15.53 3.82
N ILE A 155 2.00 -14.33 4.25
CA ILE A 155 2.81 -13.36 3.51
C ILE A 155 3.97 -12.95 4.42
N GLY A 156 5.19 -13.15 3.94
CA GLY A 156 6.41 -12.70 4.59
C GLY A 156 7.21 -11.83 3.63
N PHE A 157 7.63 -10.65 4.09
CA PHE A 157 8.52 -9.77 3.36
C PHE A 157 9.72 -9.40 4.25
N ALA A 158 10.92 -9.49 3.68
CA ALA A 158 12.17 -9.17 4.36
C ALA A 158 13.09 -8.33 3.48
N GLY A 159 13.17 -7.05 3.78
CA GLY A 159 14.09 -6.09 3.18
C GLY A 159 14.92 -5.36 4.25
N LYS A 160 15.82 -4.49 3.81
CA LYS A 160 16.69 -3.71 4.71
C LYS A 160 15.89 -2.67 5.51
N GLU A 161 14.98 -1.97 4.84
CA GLU A 161 14.21 -0.87 5.43
C GLU A 161 12.78 -1.27 5.80
N LEU A 162 12.31 -2.45 5.36
CA LEU A 162 10.96 -2.94 5.59
C LEU A 162 10.94 -4.44 5.89
N SER A 163 10.20 -4.83 6.93
CA SER A 163 9.85 -6.23 7.17
C SER A 163 8.36 -6.34 7.49
N LEU A 164 7.74 -7.42 7.01
CA LEU A 164 6.32 -7.70 7.20
C LEU A 164 6.11 -9.21 7.39
N GLN A 165 5.27 -9.57 8.35
CA GLN A 165 4.65 -10.88 8.46
C GLN A 165 3.16 -10.69 8.64
N ALA A 166 2.40 -11.26 7.71
CA ALA A 166 0.94 -11.16 7.71
C ALA A 166 0.31 -12.50 7.34
N ARG A 167 -0.93 -12.68 7.80
CA ARG A 167 -1.76 -13.84 7.51
C ARG A 167 -3.18 -13.38 7.17
N LEU A 168 -3.69 -13.86 6.05
CA LEU A 168 -5.07 -13.66 5.64
C LEU A 168 -5.84 -14.98 5.75
N ARG A 169 -6.98 -14.96 6.44
CA ARG A 169 -7.95 -16.07 6.55
C ARG A 169 -9.35 -15.53 6.32
N GLY A 170 -9.97 -15.90 5.19
CA GLY A 170 -11.20 -15.24 4.75
C GLY A 170 -10.95 -13.74 4.61
N GLN A 171 -11.71 -12.92 5.33
CA GLN A 171 -11.54 -11.47 5.39
C GLN A 171 -10.62 -10.97 6.52
N ALA A 172 -10.19 -11.85 7.43
CA ALA A 172 -9.36 -11.46 8.56
C ALA A 172 -7.88 -11.44 8.15
N LEU A 173 -7.31 -10.23 8.05
CA LEU A 173 -5.88 -9.99 7.86
C LEU A 173 -5.23 -9.70 9.22
N THR A 174 -4.33 -10.56 9.67
CA THR A 174 -3.52 -10.36 10.87
C THR A 174 -2.10 -9.98 10.47
N VAL A 175 -1.62 -8.85 10.94
CA VAL A 175 -0.22 -8.41 10.82
C VAL A 175 0.46 -8.67 12.16
N SER A 176 1.29 -9.71 12.21
CA SER A 176 2.00 -10.12 13.44
C SER A 176 3.34 -9.40 13.59
N GLN A 177 3.91 -8.90 12.50
CA GLN A 177 5.12 -8.10 12.52
C GLN A 177 5.09 -7.13 11.35
N PHE A 178 5.25 -5.85 11.63
CA PHE A 178 5.62 -4.85 10.64
C PHE A 178 6.68 -3.95 11.24
N SER A 179 7.71 -3.63 10.47
CA SER A 179 8.76 -2.70 10.86
C SER A 179 9.26 -1.95 9.63
N ALA A 180 9.21 -0.62 9.65
CA ALA A 180 9.64 0.22 8.55
C ALA A 180 10.54 1.38 9.02
N ARG A 181 11.69 1.56 8.38
CA ARG A 181 12.57 2.72 8.61
C ARG A 181 12.30 3.79 7.55
N LEU A 182 11.59 4.85 7.96
CA LEU A 182 11.19 5.94 7.06
C LEU A 182 12.38 6.85 6.69
N THR A 183 13.15 7.25 7.70
CA THR A 183 14.36 8.08 7.55
C THR A 183 15.57 7.36 8.14
N ASP A 184 16.74 7.54 7.55
CA ASP A 184 17.92 6.75 7.86
C ASP A 184 18.42 6.95 9.31
N ASP A 185 18.16 8.12 9.89
CA ASP A 185 18.61 8.51 11.24
C ASP A 185 17.61 8.21 12.37
N GLN A 186 16.48 7.56 12.09
CA GLN A 186 15.43 7.28 13.07
C GLN A 186 15.23 5.78 13.28
N PRO A 187 14.81 5.33 14.48
CA PRO A 187 14.45 3.94 14.66
C PRO A 187 13.22 3.59 13.82
N PRO A 188 13.04 2.30 13.48
CA PRO A 188 11.92 1.87 12.68
C PRO A 188 10.60 1.98 13.45
N VAL A 189 9.56 2.38 12.73
CA VAL A 189 8.17 2.31 13.19
C VAL A 189 7.75 0.85 13.18
N LYS A 190 7.19 0.36 14.30
CA LYS A 190 6.69 -1.01 14.43
C LYS A 190 5.18 -1.01 14.56
N LEU A 191 4.51 -1.87 13.80
CA LEU A 191 3.05 -1.99 13.82
C LEU A 191 2.63 -3.45 13.93
N VAL A 192 1.52 -3.70 14.62
CA VAL A 192 0.81 -4.99 14.68
C VAL A 192 -0.69 -4.73 14.65
N GLY A 193 -1.49 -5.67 14.16
CA GLY A 193 -2.93 -5.43 14.12
C GLY A 193 -3.73 -6.51 13.41
N THR A 194 -5.04 -6.34 13.48
CA THR A 194 -6.01 -7.20 12.80
C THR A 194 -7.01 -6.35 12.06
N PHE A 195 -7.18 -6.63 10.77
CA PHE A 195 -7.99 -5.87 9.83
C PHE A 195 -9.04 -6.80 9.23
N HIS A 196 -10.26 -6.29 9.06
CA HIS A 196 -11.34 -6.98 8.36
C HIS A 196 -11.51 -6.39 6.95
N LEU A 197 -11.09 -7.15 5.94
CA LEU A 197 -11.12 -6.72 4.53
C LEU A 197 -12.55 -6.73 3.96
N PRO A 198 -12.86 -5.84 3.00
CA PRO A 198 -14.16 -5.85 2.33
C PRO A 198 -14.38 -7.12 1.51
N LEU A 199 -15.65 -7.44 1.23
CA LEU A 199 -16.03 -8.61 0.42
C LEU A 199 -15.52 -8.48 -1.01
N VAL A 200 -15.57 -7.28 -1.59
CA VAL A 200 -15.00 -6.96 -2.90
C VAL A 200 -13.72 -6.15 -2.66
N PRO A 201 -12.59 -6.48 -3.31
CA PRO A 201 -11.31 -5.81 -3.09
C PRO A 201 -11.21 -4.47 -3.84
N ASP A 202 -12.22 -3.61 -3.69
CA ASP A 202 -12.30 -2.27 -4.28
C ASP A 202 -12.32 -1.16 -3.22
N GLY A 203 -12.29 -1.51 -1.93
CA GLY A 203 -12.37 -0.57 -0.81
C GLY A 203 -11.32 -0.78 0.28
N LEU A 204 -11.33 0.15 1.24
CA LEU A 204 -10.57 0.05 2.49
C LEU A 204 -11.18 -1.04 3.41
N PRO A 205 -10.42 -1.54 4.40
CA PRO A 205 -10.95 -2.44 5.43
C PRO A 205 -12.19 -1.86 6.13
N VAL A 206 -13.22 -2.69 6.31
CA VAL A 206 -14.52 -2.28 6.87
C VAL A 206 -14.42 -2.04 8.37
N ASP A 207 -13.69 -2.90 9.08
CA ASP A 207 -13.45 -2.80 10.52
C ASP A 207 -12.01 -3.21 10.82
N GLY A 208 -11.49 -2.79 11.96
CA GLY A 208 -10.19 -3.27 12.40
C GLY A 208 -9.65 -2.57 13.62
N GLN A 209 -8.54 -3.13 14.10
CA GLN A 209 -7.74 -2.60 15.18
C GLN A 209 -6.27 -2.69 14.79
N MET A 210 -5.52 -1.64 15.08
CA MET A 210 -4.10 -1.55 14.80
C MET A 210 -3.43 -0.90 16.01
N GLN A 211 -2.30 -1.47 16.40
CA GLN A 211 -1.45 -0.95 17.46
C GLN A 211 -0.06 -0.73 16.88
N GLY A 212 0.52 0.42 17.20
CA GLY A 212 1.81 0.85 16.71
C GLY A 212 2.68 1.36 17.84
N THR A 213 3.98 1.15 17.72
CA THR A 213 4.98 1.75 18.59
C THR A 213 6.05 2.42 17.74
N PHE A 214 6.38 3.67 18.06
CA PHE A 214 7.46 4.42 17.41
C PHE A 214 8.11 5.40 18.38
N GLU A 215 9.34 5.82 18.06
CA GLU A 215 10.03 6.89 18.78
C GLU A 215 9.67 8.23 18.15
N PHE A 216 9.35 9.23 18.97
CA PHE A 216 9.08 10.57 18.46
C PHE A 216 10.40 11.34 18.26
N PRO A 217 10.71 11.81 17.04
CA PRO A 217 12.05 12.33 16.72
C PRO A 217 12.49 13.53 17.57
N GLN A 218 11.53 14.35 18.03
CA GLN A 218 11.84 15.57 18.78
C GLN A 218 12.11 15.34 20.26
N THR A 219 11.60 14.25 20.84
CA THR A 219 11.69 13.99 22.29
C THR A 219 12.43 12.71 22.63
N ALA A 220 12.72 11.84 21.65
CA ALA A 220 13.24 10.49 21.86
C ALA A 220 12.37 9.64 22.81
N GLU A 221 11.09 10.01 22.95
CA GLU A 221 10.13 9.28 23.75
C GLU A 221 9.45 8.21 22.88
N TRP A 222 9.24 7.03 23.47
CA TRP A 222 8.45 5.98 22.85
C TRP A 222 6.97 6.29 22.99
N ILE A 223 6.26 6.20 21.88
CA ILE A 223 4.84 6.47 21.79
C ILE A 223 4.14 5.21 21.29
N ASP A 224 3.04 4.88 21.95
CA ASP A 224 2.12 3.84 21.53
C ASP A 224 0.91 4.52 20.85
N ALA A 225 0.52 4.03 19.69
CA ALA A 225 -0.61 4.52 18.91
C ALA A 225 -1.59 3.39 18.67
N GLU A 226 -2.87 3.65 18.93
CA GLU A 226 -3.96 2.68 18.81
C GLU A 226 -5.00 3.26 17.86
N LEU A 227 -5.34 2.50 16.83
CA LEU A 227 -6.35 2.85 15.84
C LEU A 227 -7.40 1.74 15.84
N GLU A 228 -8.63 2.10 16.21
CA GLU A 228 -9.76 1.20 16.15
C GLU A 228 -10.87 1.82 15.32
N TRP A 229 -11.52 1.01 14.48
CA TRP A 229 -12.64 1.47 13.68
C TRP A 229 -13.66 0.38 13.43
N GLN A 230 -14.88 0.85 13.25
CA GLN A 230 -16.01 0.05 12.82
C GLN A 230 -16.74 0.78 11.70
N HIS A 231 -16.95 0.08 10.59
CA HIS A 231 -17.57 0.58 9.38
C HIS A 231 -16.91 1.87 8.86
N ASN A 232 -17.55 3.01 9.12
CA ASN A 232 -17.20 4.30 8.56
C ASN A 232 -16.64 5.27 9.62
N ARG A 233 -16.41 4.81 10.85
CA ARG A 233 -15.94 5.65 11.96
C ARG A 233 -14.90 4.94 12.79
N GLY A 234 -14.00 5.70 13.39
CA GLY A 234 -12.99 5.16 14.28
C GLY A 234 -12.37 6.22 15.16
N GLN A 235 -11.35 5.81 15.89
CA GLN A 235 -10.62 6.66 16.81
C GLN A 235 -9.14 6.31 16.73
N LEU A 236 -8.29 7.34 16.62
CA LEU A 236 -6.86 7.23 16.79
C LEU A 236 -6.48 7.81 18.15
N LEU A 237 -5.92 6.98 19.00
CA LEU A 237 -5.34 7.37 20.29
C LEU A 237 -3.82 7.28 20.19
N VAL A 238 -3.13 8.27 20.75
CA VAL A 238 -1.67 8.29 20.84
C VAL A 238 -1.28 8.59 22.26
N THR A 239 -0.52 7.70 22.88
CA THR A 239 -0.19 7.74 24.30
C THR A 239 1.31 7.53 24.48
N PRO A 240 2.04 8.45 25.13
CA PRO A 240 3.43 8.21 25.50
C PRO A 240 3.53 6.97 26.38
N ARG A 241 4.53 6.13 26.13
CA ARG A 241 4.67 4.88 26.86
C ARG A 241 4.86 5.13 28.35
N GLY A 242 4.00 4.52 29.17
CA GLY A 242 4.00 4.69 30.63
C GLY A 242 3.06 5.78 31.14
N GLU A 243 2.43 6.55 30.25
CA GLU A 243 1.31 7.41 30.58
C GLU A 243 -0.04 6.68 30.39
N VAL A 244 -1.07 7.16 31.07
CA VAL A 244 -2.45 6.65 30.95
C VAL A 244 -3.30 7.54 30.05
N GLU A 245 -3.03 8.85 30.07
CA GLU A 245 -3.80 9.81 29.29
C GLU A 245 -3.24 9.89 27.86
N PRO A 246 -4.05 9.94 26.80
CA PRO A 246 -3.55 10.12 25.44
C PRO A 246 -3.12 11.57 25.21
N ILE A 247 -2.02 11.79 24.48
CA ILE A 247 -1.61 13.12 24.01
C ILE A 247 -2.35 13.55 22.74
N LEU A 248 -2.95 12.60 22.03
CA LEU A 248 -3.72 12.83 20.82
C LEU A 248 -4.90 11.87 20.81
N ASP A 249 -6.09 12.41 20.59
CA ASP A 249 -7.34 11.67 20.46
C ASP A 249 -8.09 12.22 19.25
N LEU A 250 -8.11 11.45 18.16
CA LEU A 250 -8.72 11.85 16.89
C LEU A 250 -9.86 10.90 16.54
N PRO A 251 -11.11 11.23 16.90
CA PRO A 251 -12.27 10.57 16.34
C PRO A 251 -12.39 10.98 14.87
N TRP A 252 -12.56 9.99 14.00
CA TRP A 252 -12.68 10.21 12.57
C TRP A 252 -13.89 9.50 11.99
N GLU A 253 -14.39 10.04 10.89
CA GLU A 253 -15.44 9.46 10.07
C GLU A 253 -15.03 9.52 8.60
N ILE A 254 -15.39 8.50 7.83
CA ILE A 254 -15.10 8.37 6.41
C ILE A 254 -16.39 8.13 5.62
N THR A 255 -16.45 8.74 4.45
CA THR A 255 -17.47 8.56 3.42
C THR A 255 -16.74 8.45 2.07
N PRO A 256 -17.39 7.98 1.00
CA PRO A 256 -16.76 7.94 -0.32
C PRO A 256 -16.20 9.30 -0.77
N GLU A 257 -16.83 10.39 -0.35
CA GLU A 257 -16.47 11.75 -0.75
C GLU A 257 -15.51 12.43 0.22
N ARG A 258 -15.50 12.04 1.50
CA ARG A 258 -14.83 12.82 2.56
C ARG A 258 -14.34 11.99 3.73
N ILE A 259 -13.18 12.36 4.26
CA ILE A 259 -12.69 11.99 5.60
C ILE A 259 -12.81 13.21 6.52
N THR A 260 -13.30 13.04 7.74
CA THR A 260 -13.43 14.12 8.73
C THR A 260 -12.92 13.72 10.09
N ILE A 261 -12.27 14.66 10.77
CA ILE A 261 -12.02 14.71 12.20
C ILE A 261 -12.74 15.95 12.71
N SER A 262 -13.70 15.82 13.63
CA SER A 262 -14.56 16.94 14.05
C SER A 262 -14.26 17.47 15.45
N ASP A 263 -13.92 16.59 16.40
CA ASP A 263 -13.61 16.95 17.79
C ASP A 263 -12.30 16.31 18.25
N GLY A 264 -11.27 16.35 17.40
CA GLY A 264 -9.95 15.88 17.77
C GLY A 264 -9.39 16.70 18.92
N ARG A 265 -8.67 16.04 19.83
CA ARG A 265 -8.06 16.66 21.01
C ARG A 265 -6.58 16.36 21.01
N TRP A 266 -5.80 17.31 21.44
CA TRP A 266 -4.37 17.14 21.59
C TRP A 266 -3.87 17.88 22.82
N ARG A 267 -2.79 17.37 23.40
CA ARG A 267 -2.07 17.98 24.50
C ARG A 267 -0.57 17.74 24.34
N THR A 268 0.24 18.67 24.79
CA THR A 268 1.69 18.53 24.83
C THR A 268 2.27 19.42 25.93
N ARG A 269 3.58 19.35 26.14
CA ARG A 269 4.31 20.26 27.01
C ARG A 269 5.36 20.99 26.19
N TYR A 270 5.32 22.31 26.19
CA TYR A 270 6.35 23.14 25.57
C TYR A 270 7.11 23.90 26.67
N GLN A 271 8.41 23.64 26.84
CA GLN A 271 9.24 24.27 27.88
C GLN A 271 8.58 24.26 29.28
N ASN A 272 8.00 23.11 29.66
CA ASN A 272 7.22 22.90 30.91
C ASN A 272 5.85 23.59 30.99
N TYR A 273 5.39 24.30 29.96
CA TYR A 273 4.03 24.82 29.89
C TYR A 273 3.10 23.80 29.24
N PRO A 274 2.00 23.39 29.91
CA PRO A 274 0.99 22.57 29.28
C PRO A 274 0.30 23.36 28.17
N LEU A 275 0.27 22.75 26.99
CA LEU A 275 -0.47 23.22 25.84
C LEU A 275 -1.54 22.18 25.51
N SER A 276 -2.74 22.64 25.18
CA SER A 276 -3.82 21.76 24.76
C SER A 276 -4.67 22.43 23.71
N GLY A 277 -5.48 21.63 23.03
CA GLY A 277 -6.47 22.20 22.13
C GLY A 277 -7.26 21.15 21.39
N ARG A 278 -7.96 21.65 20.37
CA ARG A 278 -8.77 20.84 19.49
C ARG A 278 -8.30 20.96 18.06
N VAL A 279 -8.57 19.91 17.30
CA VAL A 279 -8.31 19.83 15.88
C VAL A 279 -9.57 19.35 15.17
N ALA A 280 -9.92 20.07 14.12
CA ALA A 280 -10.88 19.64 13.13
C ALA A 280 -10.18 19.60 11.77
N LEU A 281 -10.37 18.53 11.02
CA LEU A 281 -9.78 18.33 9.70
C LEU A 281 -10.85 17.73 8.78
N SER A 282 -10.87 18.15 7.53
CA SER A 282 -11.69 17.55 6.49
C SER A 282 -10.91 17.42 5.20
N VAL A 283 -10.96 16.23 4.62
CA VAL A 283 -10.30 15.86 3.37
C VAL A 283 -11.38 15.38 2.40
N GLY A 284 -11.68 16.17 1.38
CA GLY A 284 -12.63 15.85 0.31
C GLY A 284 -11.96 15.21 -0.91
N ASN A 285 -12.74 14.46 -1.70
CA ASN A 285 -12.34 13.80 -2.96
C ASN A 285 -11.15 12.84 -2.81
N TRP A 286 -10.97 12.24 -1.64
CA TRP A 286 -9.80 11.43 -1.33
C TRP A 286 -9.67 10.17 -2.22
N GLN A 287 -10.78 9.64 -2.75
CA GLN A 287 -10.77 8.50 -3.69
C GLN A 287 -10.37 8.88 -5.13
N GLN A 288 -10.39 10.17 -5.46
CA GLN A 288 -10.09 10.65 -6.82
C GLN A 288 -8.59 10.93 -7.05
N GLY A 289 -7.74 10.58 -6.08
CA GLY A 289 -6.30 10.81 -6.11
C GLY A 289 -5.88 12.13 -5.43
N THR A 290 -4.59 12.24 -5.11
CA THR A 290 -4.02 13.38 -4.37
C THR A 290 -4.26 14.72 -5.05
N GLU A 291 -4.28 14.76 -6.39
CA GLU A 291 -4.44 15.99 -7.18
C GLU A 291 -5.86 16.59 -7.13
N GLN A 292 -6.86 15.77 -6.81
CA GLN A 292 -8.26 16.20 -6.66
C GLN A 292 -8.64 16.42 -5.19
N MET A 293 -7.76 16.03 -4.27
CA MET A 293 -7.99 16.11 -2.84
C MET A 293 -8.06 17.56 -2.38
N THR A 294 -9.11 17.90 -1.62
CA THR A 294 -9.26 19.23 -1.00
C THR A 294 -9.16 19.09 0.50
N VAL A 295 -8.20 19.78 1.11
CA VAL A 295 -7.97 19.74 2.56
C VAL A 295 -8.40 21.05 3.19
N SER A 296 -9.11 20.95 4.31
CA SER A 296 -9.46 22.09 5.16
C SER A 296 -9.38 21.68 6.61
N GLY A 297 -9.10 22.60 7.51
CA GLY A 297 -8.99 22.30 8.92
C GLY A 297 -8.84 23.51 9.82
N ARG A 298 -8.93 23.25 11.11
CA ARG A 298 -8.78 24.23 12.17
C ARG A 298 -8.10 23.55 13.36
N LEU A 299 -6.99 24.11 13.79
CA LEU A 299 -6.27 23.70 14.99
C LEU A 299 -6.31 24.88 15.96
N ASN A 300 -6.74 24.66 17.20
CA ASN A 300 -6.56 25.66 18.26
C ASN A 300 -5.52 25.18 19.28
N VAL A 301 -4.86 26.15 19.89
CA VAL A 301 -3.84 26.02 20.92
C VAL A 301 -4.24 26.92 22.07
N LEU A 302 -4.37 26.34 23.25
CA LEU A 302 -4.60 27.02 24.52
C LEU A 302 -3.37 26.84 25.39
N THR A 303 -2.90 27.95 25.98
CA THR A 303 -1.87 27.91 27.02
C THR A 303 -2.53 27.93 28.40
N GLU A 304 -2.02 27.13 29.32
CA GLU A 304 -2.43 27.18 30.73
C GLU A 304 -1.22 27.57 31.59
N GLY A 305 -1.30 28.74 32.24
CA GLY A 305 -0.22 29.24 33.10
C GLY A 305 -0.67 30.35 34.03
N HIS A 306 0.11 30.58 35.09
CA HIS A 306 -0.16 31.59 36.11
C HIS A 306 -0.10 33.03 35.57
N ALA A 307 0.68 33.26 34.51
CA ALA A 307 0.88 34.58 33.91
C ALA A 307 -0.26 35.00 32.95
N GLY A 308 -1.15 34.08 32.56
CA GLY A 308 -2.29 34.37 31.68
C GLY A 308 -2.64 33.23 30.74
N LYS A 309 -3.74 33.43 29.97
CA LYS A 309 -4.23 32.49 28.96
C LYS A 309 -4.00 33.06 27.57
N GLY A 310 -3.37 32.28 26.70
CA GLY A 310 -3.27 32.52 25.28
C GLY A 310 -4.16 31.55 24.52
N ASN A 311 -4.80 32.02 23.46
CA ASN A 311 -5.53 31.22 22.51
C ASN A 311 -5.06 31.56 21.11
N ALA A 312 -4.49 30.59 20.42
CA ALA A 312 -4.11 30.70 19.02
C ALA A 312 -4.88 29.69 18.17
N VAL A 313 -5.25 30.08 16.97
CA VAL A 313 -6.04 29.29 16.04
C VAL A 313 -5.38 29.35 14.68
N LEU A 314 -4.95 28.19 14.19
CA LEU A 314 -4.51 27.99 12.82
C LEU A 314 -5.69 27.46 11.99
N ASN A 315 -6.10 28.21 10.98
CA ASN A 315 -7.02 27.72 9.95
C ASN A 315 -6.20 27.28 8.74
N ILE A 316 -6.57 26.14 8.18
CA ILE A 316 -5.90 25.47 7.05
C ILE A 316 -6.93 25.35 5.94
N GLY A 317 -6.61 25.81 4.75
CA GLY A 317 -7.46 25.66 3.58
C GLY A 317 -8.78 26.46 3.62
N PRO A 318 -9.75 26.10 2.76
CA PRO A 318 -9.68 24.99 1.81
C PRO A 318 -8.57 25.18 0.76
N GLY A 319 -7.81 24.11 0.49
CA GLY A 319 -6.71 24.12 -0.46
C GLY A 319 -6.31 22.72 -0.91
N LYS A 320 -5.29 22.63 -1.75
CA LYS A 320 -4.77 21.37 -2.30
C LYS A 320 -3.37 21.06 -1.77
N LEU A 321 -3.14 19.79 -1.45
CA LEU A 321 -1.81 19.22 -1.20
C LEU A 321 -1.50 18.28 -2.35
N SER A 322 -0.55 18.66 -3.19
CA SER A 322 -0.23 17.98 -4.46
C SER A 322 1.22 17.49 -4.46
N MET A 323 1.47 16.44 -5.25
CA MET A 323 2.83 15.95 -5.47
C MET A 323 3.66 16.91 -6.32
N ASP A 324 3.01 17.71 -7.16
CA ASP A 324 3.68 18.65 -8.06
C ASP A 324 3.68 20.06 -7.46
N ASN A 325 2.51 20.59 -7.13
CA ASN A 325 2.37 21.95 -6.62
C ASN A 325 1.13 22.10 -5.73
N SER A 326 1.38 22.21 -4.44
CA SER A 326 0.36 22.49 -3.42
C SER A 326 -0.08 23.95 -3.49
N ASP A 327 -1.32 24.19 -3.10
CA ASP A 327 -1.91 25.52 -2.96
C ASP A 327 -2.79 25.49 -1.72
N MET A 328 -2.17 25.79 -0.58
CA MET A 328 -2.80 25.64 0.73
C MET A 328 -2.70 26.94 1.54
N PRO A 329 -3.79 27.72 1.63
CA PRO A 329 -3.80 28.92 2.44
C PRO A 329 -3.81 28.57 3.93
N LEU A 330 -3.03 29.31 4.70
CA LEU A 330 -2.90 29.18 6.15
C LEU A 330 -3.19 30.53 6.81
N ARG A 331 -3.91 30.51 7.94
CA ARG A 331 -4.15 31.72 8.72
C ARG A 331 -4.08 31.44 10.21
N LEU A 332 -3.04 31.95 10.85
CA LEU A 332 -2.87 31.92 12.30
C LEU A 332 -3.44 33.20 12.91
N THR A 333 -4.40 33.07 13.82
CA THR A 333 -4.94 34.18 14.61
C THR A 333 -4.77 33.85 16.08
N GLY A 334 -4.27 34.78 16.89
CA GLY A 334 -4.12 34.53 18.33
C GLY A 334 -4.37 35.75 19.18
N GLU A 335 -4.81 35.49 20.40
CA GLU A 335 -4.88 36.46 21.49
C GLU A 335 -4.09 35.94 22.69
N ALA A 336 -3.37 36.82 23.39
CA ALA A 336 -2.68 36.47 24.62
C ALA A 336 -2.91 37.56 25.66
N LYS A 337 -3.37 37.18 26.85
CA LYS A 337 -3.54 38.09 27.99
C LYS A 337 -2.37 37.93 28.95
N LEU A 338 -1.76 39.03 29.35
CA LEU A 338 -0.66 39.08 30.32
C LEU A 338 -0.89 40.27 31.27
N GLY A 339 -1.34 39.99 32.50
CA GLY A 339 -1.78 41.03 33.42
C GLY A 339 -2.93 41.86 32.84
N GLU A 340 -2.75 43.18 32.72
CA GLU A 340 -3.73 44.08 32.10
C GLU A 340 -3.54 44.27 30.58
N MET A 341 -2.53 43.63 29.98
CA MET A 341 -2.26 43.74 28.54
C MET A 341 -2.94 42.61 27.75
N ILE A 342 -3.46 42.93 26.56
CA ILE A 342 -3.95 41.97 25.58
C ILE A 342 -3.19 42.16 24.27
N PHE A 343 -2.57 41.09 23.80
CA PHE A 343 -1.87 41.02 22.51
C PHE A 343 -2.74 40.31 21.49
N TYR A 344 -2.77 40.83 20.27
CA TYR A 344 -3.47 40.22 19.13
C TYR A 344 -2.50 40.02 17.97
N ALA A 345 -2.56 38.86 17.32
CA ALA A 345 -1.79 38.56 16.13
C ALA A 345 -2.67 37.90 15.06
N ALA A 346 -2.47 38.30 13.80
CA ALA A 346 -3.08 37.66 12.64
C ALA A 346 -2.03 37.55 11.53
N LEU A 347 -1.65 36.32 11.21
CA LEU A 347 -0.58 36.01 10.27
C LEU A 347 -1.15 35.11 9.16
N PRO A 348 -1.33 35.63 7.94
CA PRO A 348 -1.58 34.80 6.77
C PRO A 348 -0.26 34.17 6.27
N ALA A 349 -0.33 32.96 5.75
CA ALA A 349 0.76 32.27 5.06
C ALA A 349 0.18 31.41 3.93
N GLN A 350 1.03 30.98 3.00
CA GLN A 350 0.61 30.20 1.84
C GLN A 350 1.58 29.04 1.63
N LEU A 351 1.15 27.83 1.92
CA LEU A 351 1.94 26.65 1.66
C LEU A 351 1.83 26.27 0.16
N SER A 352 2.97 26.24 -0.51
CA SER A 352 3.12 25.98 -1.95
C SER A 352 4.24 24.97 -2.25
N GLY A 353 4.40 24.57 -3.51
CA GLY A 353 5.40 23.57 -3.92
C GLY A 353 4.97 22.13 -3.66
N SER A 354 5.85 21.17 -3.97
CA SER A 354 5.53 19.74 -3.87
C SER A 354 5.41 19.27 -2.42
N LEU A 355 4.61 18.23 -2.17
CA LEU A 355 4.47 17.65 -0.82
C LEU A 355 5.80 17.17 -0.21
N VAL A 356 6.76 16.79 -1.06
CA VAL A 356 8.10 16.35 -0.64
C VAL A 356 9.08 17.50 -0.44
N SER A 357 8.76 18.70 -0.92
CA SER A 357 9.58 19.91 -0.76
C SER A 357 8.69 21.15 -0.64
N PRO A 358 7.89 21.25 0.45
CA PRO A 358 6.94 22.34 0.63
C PRO A 358 7.66 23.67 0.92
N GLN A 359 7.04 24.77 0.51
CA GLN A 359 7.48 26.15 0.74
C GLN A 359 6.37 26.95 1.43
N LEU A 360 6.72 27.86 2.34
CA LEU A 360 5.78 28.68 3.14
C LEU A 360 5.79 30.15 2.76
#